data_AF-A0A853FL81-F1
#
_entry.id   AF-A0A853FL81-F1
#
_cell.length_a   1.000
_cell.length_b   1.000
_cell.length_c   1.000
_cell.angle_alpha   90.00
_cell.angle_beta   90.00
_cell.angle_gamma   90.00
#
_symmetry.space_group_name_H-M   'P 1'
#
loop_
_entity.id
_entity.type
_entity.pdbx_description
1 polymer ?
#
loop_
_entity_poly.entity_id
_entity_poly.type
_entity_poly.pdbx_seq_one_letter_code
_entity_poly.pdbx_strand_id
1 'polypeptide(L)'
;MYKRENVPVEIFHTGDVFRSRAIERLESTGKRARIVVSSPSFSGVRAALLSHQVVAVLFLRNVSPVWRVLTRKDGFPPLPKIGTQLVRGTTRDKRHQIVNDVADLIKTVWADL
;
A
#
# COMPACT_ATOMS: atom_id res chain seq x y z
N MET A 1 -3.72 -14.26 -17.44
CA MET A 1 -2.33 -14.57 -17.04
C MET A 1 -1.41 -13.42 -17.45
N TYR A 2 -0.68 -12.82 -16.51
CA TYR A 2 0.26 -11.73 -16.78
C TYR A 2 1.60 -12.29 -17.30
N LYS A 3 1.87 -12.06 -18.59
CA LYS A 3 2.95 -12.75 -19.33
C LYS A 3 4.35 -12.15 -19.17
N ARG A 4 4.50 -10.95 -18.59
CA ARG A 4 5.83 -10.33 -18.43
C ARG A 4 6.57 -10.93 -17.24
N GLU A 5 7.83 -11.29 -17.45
CA GLU A 5 8.78 -11.71 -16.40
C GLU A 5 9.28 -10.52 -15.56
N ASN A 6 9.48 -9.38 -16.23
CA ASN A 6 9.76 -8.10 -15.58
C ASN A 6 8.46 -7.32 -15.41
N VAL A 7 7.97 -7.22 -14.18
CA VAL A 7 6.74 -6.48 -13.89
C VAL A 7 7.11 -5.01 -13.64
N PRO A 8 6.61 -4.06 -14.45
CA PRO A 8 6.74 -2.64 -14.15
C PRO A 8 5.86 -2.33 -12.94
N VAL A 9 6.50 -2.05 -11.82
CA VAL A 9 5.81 -1.73 -10.58
C VAL A 9 5.98 -0.24 -10.28
N GLU A 10 4.86 0.42 -10.03
CA GLU A 10 4.85 1.64 -9.24
C GLU A 10 4.66 1.24 -7.79
N ILE A 11 5.54 1.73 -6.93
CA ILE A 11 5.48 1.43 -5.52
C ILE A 11 5.82 2.69 -4.74
N PHE A 12 5.24 2.81 -3.55
CA PHE A 12 5.66 3.77 -2.55
C PHE A 12 7.19 3.85 -2.36
N HIS A 13 7.64 5.02 -1.91
CA HIS A 13 9.04 5.40 -1.71
C HIS A 13 9.93 4.33 -1.04
N THR A 14 11.24 4.40 -1.31
CA THR A 14 12.25 3.49 -0.72
C THR A 14 12.17 3.52 0.82
N GLY A 15 12.17 2.33 1.44
CA GLY A 15 12.02 2.18 2.90
C GLY A 15 10.60 1.82 3.34
N ASP A 16 9.62 1.89 2.43
CA ASP A 16 8.25 1.49 2.74
C ASP A 16 8.11 -0.04 2.90
N VAL A 17 7.50 -0.46 4.01
CA VAL A 17 7.09 -1.85 4.26
C VAL A 17 6.23 -2.42 3.14
N PHE A 18 5.33 -1.63 2.55
CA PHE A 18 4.51 -2.05 1.41
C PHE A 18 5.38 -2.47 0.24
N ARG A 19 6.45 -1.70 -0.01
CA ARG A 19 7.38 -1.97 -1.10
C ARG A 19 8.16 -3.25 -0.90
N SER A 20 8.79 -3.38 0.26
CA SER A 20 9.59 -4.56 0.58
C SER A 20 8.74 -5.82 0.48
N ARG A 21 7.52 -5.81 1.02
CA ARG A 21 6.59 -6.95 0.97
C ARG A 21 6.10 -7.26 -0.43
N ALA A 22 5.81 -6.24 -1.25
CA ALA A 22 5.37 -6.43 -2.63
C ALA A 22 6.46 -7.10 -3.48
N ILE A 23 7.70 -6.61 -3.37
CA ILE A 23 8.86 -7.16 -4.08
C ILE A 23 9.13 -8.60 -3.63
N GLU A 24 9.25 -8.83 -2.31
CA GLU A 24 9.49 -10.15 -1.72
C GLU A 24 8.48 -11.18 -2.24
N ARG A 25 7.20 -10.82 -2.25
CA ARG A 25 6.13 -11.72 -2.72
C ARG A 25 6.19 -11.93 -4.22
N LEU A 26 6.41 -10.88 -5.01
CA LEU A 26 6.49 -11.03 -6.46
C LEU A 26 7.67 -11.92 -6.87
N GLU A 27 8.83 -11.70 -6.26
CA GLU A 27 10.05 -12.48 -6.52
C GLU A 27 9.92 -13.94 -6.09
N SER A 28 9.13 -14.22 -5.03
CA SER A 28 8.81 -15.60 -4.64
C SER A 28 8.01 -16.38 -5.69
N THR A 29 7.54 -15.73 -6.76
CA THR A 29 6.86 -16.38 -7.91
C THR A 29 7.72 -16.45 -9.17
N GLY A 30 9.02 -16.15 -9.06
CA GLY A 30 9.95 -16.11 -10.19
C GLY A 30 9.81 -14.87 -11.08
N LYS A 31 9.02 -13.86 -10.65
CA LYS A 31 8.84 -12.59 -11.36
C LYS A 31 9.74 -11.52 -10.76
N ARG A 32 10.49 -10.80 -11.59
CA ARG A 32 11.33 -9.69 -11.13
C ARG A 32 10.54 -8.39 -11.06
N ALA A 33 10.63 -7.69 -9.94
CA ALA A 33 10.07 -6.36 -9.80
C ALA A 33 10.98 -5.34 -10.51
N ARG A 34 10.43 -4.56 -11.44
CA ARG A 34 11.11 -3.41 -12.05
C ARG A 34 10.44 -2.13 -11.57
N ILE A 35 11.11 -1.38 -10.71
CA ILE A 35 10.60 -0.10 -10.23
C ILE A 35 10.74 0.93 -11.34
N VAL A 36 9.60 1.44 -11.84
CA VAL A 36 9.58 2.41 -12.96
C VAL A 36 9.25 3.82 -12.52
N VAL A 37 8.56 3.93 -11.39
CA VAL A 37 8.18 5.19 -10.75
C VAL A 37 7.98 4.92 -9.27
N SER A 38 8.25 5.93 -8.45
CA SER A 38 8.16 5.87 -7.00
C SER A 38 7.61 7.19 -6.49
N SER A 39 6.51 7.15 -5.73
CA SER A 39 5.94 8.32 -5.07
C SER A 39 5.73 8.08 -3.58
N PRO A 40 5.97 9.07 -2.71
CA PRO A 40 5.55 8.98 -1.31
C PRO A 40 4.05 9.25 -1.10
N SER A 41 3.30 9.58 -2.16
CA SER A 41 1.91 10.01 -2.07
C SER A 41 0.97 9.10 -2.85
N PHE A 42 -0.23 8.85 -2.31
CA PHE A 42 -1.26 8.10 -3.03
C PHE A 42 -1.63 8.77 -4.35
N SER A 43 -1.69 10.11 -4.41
CA SER A 43 -1.97 10.85 -5.65
C SER A 43 -0.93 10.58 -6.75
N GLY A 44 0.35 10.46 -6.39
CA GLY A 44 1.40 10.09 -7.34
C GLY A 44 1.25 8.65 -7.85
N VAL A 45 0.93 7.70 -6.97
CA VAL A 45 0.59 6.32 -7.34
C VAL A 45 -0.56 6.31 -8.36
N ARG A 46 -1.63 7.09 -8.11
CA ARG A 46 -2.77 7.21 -9.03
C ARG A 46 -2.35 7.76 -10.40
N ALA A 47 -1.56 8.83 -10.41
CA ALA A 47 -1.09 9.45 -11.64
C ALA A 47 -0.29 8.47 -12.49
N ALA A 48 0.57 7.66 -11.87
CA ALA A 48 1.34 6.62 -12.55
C ALA A 48 0.46 5.49 -13.11
N LEU A 49 -0.50 4.99 -12.33
CA LEU A 49 -1.45 3.96 -12.77
C LEU A 49 -2.29 4.41 -13.99
N LEU A 50 -2.59 5.71 -14.11
CA LEU A 50 -3.34 6.26 -15.22
C LEU A 50 -2.47 6.53 -16.46
N SER A 51 -1.22 6.92 -16.26
CA SER A 51 -0.32 7.34 -17.35
C SER A 51 0.56 6.22 -17.90
N HIS A 52 0.76 5.14 -17.15
CA HIS A 52 1.67 4.06 -17.51
C HIS A 52 1.01 2.68 -17.34
N GLN A 53 1.46 1.69 -18.12
CA GLN A 53 1.09 0.28 -17.89
C GLN A 53 1.88 -0.29 -16.71
N VAL A 54 1.52 0.12 -15.48
CA VAL A 54 2.17 -0.30 -14.23
C VAL A 54 1.23 -1.08 -13.32
N VAL A 55 1.81 -1.80 -12.38
CA VAL A 55 1.11 -2.45 -11.27
C VAL A 55 1.49 -1.72 -9.99
N ALA A 56 0.55 -1.57 -9.05
CA ALA A 56 0.81 -1.00 -7.73
C ALA A 56 0.18 -1.84 -6.62
N VAL A 57 0.67 -1.64 -5.39
CA VAL A 57 0.08 -2.22 -4.18
C VAL A 57 -0.73 -1.17 -3.46
N LEU A 58 -2.03 -1.43 -3.28
CA LEU A 58 -2.98 -0.53 -2.66
C LEU A 58 -3.86 -1.30 -1.67
N PHE A 59 -4.38 -0.59 -0.66
CA PHE A 59 -5.53 -1.09 0.11
C PHE A 59 -6.73 -1.27 -0.83
N LEU A 60 -7.50 -2.35 -0.68
CA LEU A 60 -8.66 -2.65 -1.54
C LEU A 60 -9.66 -1.49 -1.61
N ARG A 61 -9.92 -0.82 -0.47
CA ARG A 61 -10.78 0.37 -0.38
C ARG A 61 -10.30 1.57 -1.20
N ASN A 62 -9.01 1.61 -1.57
CA ASN A 62 -8.41 2.68 -2.38
C ASN A 62 -8.36 2.31 -3.87
N VAL A 63 -8.81 1.12 -4.27
CA VAL A 63 -8.82 0.70 -5.66
C VAL A 63 -10.00 1.37 -6.38
N SER A 64 -9.68 2.16 -7.40
CA SER A 64 -10.69 2.78 -8.28
C SER A 64 -11.42 1.71 -9.10
N PRO A 65 -12.73 1.88 -9.39
CA PRO A 65 -13.49 0.96 -10.24
C PRO A 65 -12.93 0.78 -11.66
N VAL A 66 -12.19 1.77 -12.17
CA VAL A 66 -11.56 1.70 -13.50
C VAL A 66 -10.26 0.89 -13.52
N TRP A 67 -9.77 0.44 -12.36
CA TRP A 67 -8.58 -0.40 -12.26
C TRP A 67 -8.97 -1.86 -12.05
N ARG A 68 -8.07 -2.73 -12.47
CA ARG A 68 -8.23 -4.18 -12.32
C ARG A 68 -7.34 -4.69 -11.20
N VAL A 69 -7.94 -5.40 -10.25
CA VAL A 69 -7.19 -6.14 -9.21
C VAL A 69 -6.54 -7.37 -9.82
N LEU A 70 -5.24 -7.57 -9.53
CA LEU A 70 -4.47 -8.74 -9.95
C LEU A 70 -4.49 -9.81 -8.87
N THR A 71 -4.67 -11.06 -9.28
CA THR A 71 -4.84 -12.20 -8.37
C THR A 71 -3.88 -13.35 -8.67
N ARG A 72 -3.99 -14.45 -7.92
CA ARG A 72 -3.24 -15.69 -8.20
C ARG A 72 -3.45 -16.19 -9.64
N LYS A 73 -4.65 -16.02 -10.21
CA LYS A 73 -4.96 -16.38 -11.61
C LYS A 73 -4.16 -15.57 -12.64
N ASP A 74 -3.67 -14.40 -12.23
CA ASP A 74 -2.81 -13.55 -13.05
C ASP A 74 -1.32 -13.84 -12.85
N GLY A 75 -0.95 -14.72 -11.91
CA GLY A 75 0.43 -14.98 -11.51
C GLY A 75 0.93 -14.03 -10.41
N PHE A 76 0.03 -13.40 -9.65
CA PHE A 76 0.36 -12.54 -8.52
C PHE A 76 -0.05 -13.22 -7.21
N PRO A 77 0.88 -13.45 -6.27
CA PRO A 77 0.54 -14.04 -4.98
C PRO A 77 -0.26 -13.06 -4.12
N PRO A 78 -0.99 -13.55 -3.11
CA PRO A 78 -1.66 -12.66 -2.17
C PRO A 78 -0.61 -11.92 -1.35
N LEU A 79 -0.93 -10.67 -1.02
CA LEU A 79 -0.14 -9.86 -0.11
C LEU A 79 -0.45 -10.25 1.35
N PRO A 80 0.51 -10.08 2.27
CA PRO A 80 0.23 -10.29 3.69
C PRO A 80 -0.84 -9.32 4.18
N LYS A 81 -1.58 -9.74 5.22
CA LYS A 81 -2.42 -8.80 5.96
C LYS A 81 -1.52 -7.76 6.62
N ILE A 82 -1.97 -6.52 6.57
CA ILE A 82 -1.31 -5.36 7.16
C ILE A 82 -2.31 -4.67 8.07
N GLY A 83 -1.82 -4.18 9.20
CA GLY A 83 -2.61 -3.41 10.15
C GLY A 83 -2.22 -1.94 10.13
N THR A 84 -3.14 -1.09 10.57
CA THR A 84 -2.84 0.29 10.93
C THR A 84 -2.63 0.37 12.44
N GLN A 85 -1.71 1.22 12.89
CA GLN A 85 -1.48 1.45 14.31
C GLN A 85 -1.71 2.92 14.63
N LEU A 86 -2.36 3.18 15.77
CA LEU A 86 -2.42 4.51 16.35
C LEU A 86 -1.15 4.72 17.18
N VAL A 87 -0.30 5.65 16.75
CA VAL A 87 0.99 5.94 17.39
C VAL A 87 0.91 7.27 18.13
N ARG A 88 1.46 7.32 19.35
CA ARG A 88 1.52 8.56 20.13
C ARG A 88 2.77 9.36 19.76
N GLY A 89 2.58 10.65 19.46
CA GLY A 89 3.66 11.56 19.07
C GLY A 89 4.74 11.72 20.14
N THR A 90 5.94 12.18 19.75
CA THR A 90 7.11 12.27 20.63
C THR A 90 7.32 13.64 21.31
N THR A 91 6.45 14.62 21.05
CA THR A 91 6.55 16.02 21.52
C THR A 91 6.18 16.23 23.00
N ARG A 92 6.55 17.39 23.57
CA ARG A 92 6.14 17.84 24.91
C ARG A 92 4.67 18.27 24.90
N ASP A 93 3.75 17.31 25.01
CA ASP A 93 2.46 17.38 25.73
C ASP A 93 1.58 16.15 25.40
N LYS A 94 2.18 14.95 25.42
CA LYS A 94 1.56 13.72 24.87
C LYS A 94 0.34 13.25 25.64
N ARG A 95 0.15 13.75 26.87
CA ARG A 95 -0.89 13.29 27.81
C ARG A 95 -1.99 14.32 27.99
N HIS A 96 -1.97 15.40 27.22
CA HIS A 96 -3.07 16.36 27.19
C HIS A 96 -4.38 15.63 26.91
N GLN A 97 -5.44 15.98 27.64
CA GLN A 97 -6.73 15.28 27.58
C GLN A 97 -7.27 15.20 26.14
N ILE A 98 -7.15 16.29 25.37
CA ILE A 98 -7.50 16.33 23.94
C ILE A 98 -6.84 15.19 23.13
N VAL A 99 -5.59 14.84 23.40
CA VAL A 99 -4.90 13.74 22.69
C VAL A 99 -5.55 12.39 23.02
N ASN A 100 -5.99 12.19 24.26
CA ASN A 100 -6.69 10.97 24.67
C ASN A 100 -8.09 10.92 24.08
N ASP A 101 -8.84 12.03 24.14
CA ASP A 101 -10.20 12.11 23.61
C ASP A 101 -10.22 11.83 22.10
N VAL A 102 -9.29 12.41 21.34
CA VAL A 102 -9.13 12.13 19.91
C VAL A 102 -8.73 10.68 19.66
N ALA A 103 -7.82 10.12 20.47
CA ALA A 103 -7.42 8.73 20.34
C ALA A 103 -8.58 7.77 20.58
N ASP A 104 -9.44 8.05 21.57
CA ASP A 104 -10.60 7.23 21.89
C ASP A 104 -11.70 7.38 20.82
N LEU A 105 -11.94 8.59 20.31
CA LEU A 105 -12.82 8.80 19.16
C LEU A 105 -12.37 7.99 17.93
N ILE A 106 -11.08 8.03 17.59
CA ILE A 106 -10.52 7.27 16.47
C ILE A 106 -10.75 5.76 16.68
N LYS A 107 -10.53 5.23 17.89
CA LYS A 107 -10.74 3.80 18.19
C LYS A 107 -12.21 3.40 18.05
N THR A 108 -13.13 4.24 18.53
CA THR A 108 -14.57 3.98 18.43
C THR A 108 -14.99 3.91 16.97
N VAL A 109 -14.65 4.92 16.16
CA VAL A 109 -15.00 4.96 14.73
C VAL A 109 -14.34 3.81 13.96
N TRP A 110 -13.13 3.41 14.35
CA TRP A 110 -12.41 2.31 13.69
C TRP A 110 -12.96 0.93 14.07
N ALA A 111 -13.57 0.76 15.25
CA ALA A 111 -14.18 -0.51 15.64
C ALA A 111 -15.44 -0.83 14.82
N ASP A 112 -16.07 0.19 14.23
CA ASP A 112 -17.30 0.09 13.44
C ASP A 112 -17.04 -0.05 11.92
N LEU A 113 -15.78 -0.11 11.47
CA LEU A 113 -15.34 -0.24 10.07
C LEU A 113 -14.78 -1.65 9.75
#